data_AF-A0A6J4YTY2-F1
#
_entry.id   AF-A0A6J4YTY2-F1
#
_cell.length_a   1.000
_cell.length_b   1.000
_cell.length_c   1.000
_cell.angle_alpha   90.00
_cell.angle_beta   90.00
_cell.angle_gamma   90.00
#
_symmetry.space_group_name_H-M   'P 1'
#
loop_
_entity.id
_entity.type
_entity.pdbx_description
1 polymer ?
#
loop_
_entity_poly.entity_id
_entity_poly.type
_entity_poly.pdbx_seq_one_letter_code
_entity_poly.pdbx_strand_id
1 'polypeptide(L)'
;MANPEAIIADDEEQLRIHLKSKLSDLWPELAICGEAQNGLEALEMIESCRPAIAFLDIKMPGLNGIEVAQKIRAECRVVFITAFDQYAIEAFESEAVDYRVDA
;
A
#
# COMPACT_ATOMS: atom_id res chain seq x y z
N MET A 1 2.10 -19.67 -13.36
CA MET A 1 2.47 -18.77 -12.25
C MET A 1 1.18 -18.13 -11.78
N ALA A 2 0.95 -18.04 -10.47
CA ALA A 2 -0.18 -17.29 -9.95
C ALA A 2 0.06 -15.79 -10.20
N ASN A 3 -1.00 -15.07 -10.52
CA ASN A 3 -0.95 -13.61 -10.64
C ASN A 3 -0.53 -13.00 -9.30
N PRO A 4 0.32 -11.95 -9.28
CA PRO A 4 0.67 -11.28 -8.03
C PRO A 4 -0.59 -10.64 -7.44
N GLU A 5 -0.77 -10.77 -6.13
CA GLU A 5 -1.86 -10.16 -5.40
C GLU A 5 -1.39 -8.93 -4.62
N ALA A 6 -2.25 -7.91 -4.55
CA ALA A 6 -2.00 -6.71 -3.78
C ALA A 6 -3.22 -6.26 -2.99
N ILE A 7 -2.96 -5.52 -1.91
CA ILE A 7 -3.98 -4.70 -1.25
C ILE A 7 -3.72 -3.21 -1.46
N ILE A 8 -4.76 -2.39 -1.32
CA ILE A 8 -4.66 -0.93 -1.30
C ILE A 8 -5.27 -0.41 0.00
N ALA A 9 -4.52 0.38 0.75
CA ALA A 9 -4.97 1.02 1.97
C ALA A 9 -4.85 2.54 1.85
N ASP A 10 -5.98 3.23 1.92
CA ASP A 10 -6.10 4.69 1.85
C ASP A 10 -7.48 5.04 2.42
N ASP A 11 -7.62 6.08 3.25
CA ASP A 11 -8.91 6.45 3.84
C ASP A 11 -9.84 7.13 2.82
N GLU A 12 -9.32 7.62 1.70
CA GLU A 12 -10.08 8.23 0.62
C GLU A 12 -10.46 7.22 -0.47
N GLU A 13 -11.75 6.88 -0.55
CA GLU A 13 -12.27 5.93 -1.56
C GLU A 13 -11.94 6.32 -3.00
N GLN A 14 -11.98 7.62 -3.32
CA GLN A 14 -11.68 8.11 -4.67
C GLN A 14 -10.22 7.84 -5.07
N LEU A 15 -9.28 7.93 -4.13
CA LEU A 15 -7.87 7.63 -4.38
C LEU A 15 -7.67 6.13 -4.61
N ARG A 16 -8.35 5.27 -3.85
CA ARG A 16 -8.35 3.82 -4.09
C ARG A 16 -8.89 3.46 -5.47
N ILE A 17 -10.02 4.04 -5.88
CA ILE A 17 -10.62 3.83 -7.21
C ILE A 17 -9.65 4.25 -8.31
N HIS A 18 -9.05 5.44 -8.19
CA HIS A 18 -8.10 5.97 -9.16
C HIS A 18 -6.86 5.09 -9.29
N LEU A 19 -6.27 4.68 -8.17
CA LEU A 19 -5.10 3.81 -8.16
C LEU A 19 -5.41 2.45 -8.77
N LYS A 20 -6.54 1.82 -8.42
CA LYS A 20 -6.98 0.55 -9.04
C LYS A 20 -7.09 0.66 -10.55
N SER A 21 -7.69 1.74 -11.06
CA SER A 21 -7.82 1.97 -12.51
C SER A 21 -6.43 2.05 -13.16
N LYS A 22 -5.53 2.86 -12.61
CA LYS A 22 -4.16 2.99 -13.12
C LYS A 22 -3.39 1.67 -13.07
N LEU A 23 -3.51 0.91 -11.98
CA LEU A 23 -2.87 -0.40 -11.84
C LEU A 23 -3.44 -1.41 -12.82
N SER A 24 -4.75 -1.41 -13.07
CA SER A 24 -5.38 -2.28 -14.06
C SER A 24 -4.90 -1.98 -15.49
N ASP A 25 -4.62 -0.72 -15.80
CA ASP A 25 -4.13 -0.31 -17.12
C ASP A 25 -2.63 -0.62 -17.31
N LEU A 26 -1.82 -0.39 -16.27
CA LEU A 26 -0.36 -0.53 -16.31
C LEU A 26 0.13 -1.95 -15.99
N TRP A 27 -0.64 -2.69 -15.20
CA TRP A 27 -0.31 -4.04 -14.74
C TRP A 27 -1.56 -4.94 -14.70
N PRO A 28 -2.08 -5.34 -15.87
CA PRO A 28 -3.34 -6.10 -15.97
C PRO A 28 -3.34 -7.46 -15.24
N GLU A 29 -2.16 -8.06 -15.01
CA GLU A 29 -2.02 -9.31 -14.28
C GLU A 29 -2.07 -9.14 -12.75
N LEU A 30 -1.97 -7.92 -12.22
CA LEU A 30 -2.06 -7.66 -10.78
C LEU A 30 -3.50 -7.83 -10.31
N ALA A 31 -3.72 -8.70 -9.33
CA ALA A 31 -5.02 -8.87 -8.70
C ALA A 31 -5.09 -8.07 -7.39
N ILE A 32 -6.09 -7.18 -7.27
CA ILE A 32 -6.36 -6.49 -6.00
C ILE A 32 -7.24 -7.40 -5.15
N CYS A 33 -6.68 -7.98 -4.09
CA CYS A 33 -7.36 -8.94 -3.21
C CYS A 33 -8.04 -8.28 -2.01
N GLY A 34 -7.80 -6.99 -1.76
CA GLY A 34 -8.43 -6.25 -0.66
C GLY A 34 -8.23 -4.73 -0.73
N GLU A 35 -9.14 -4.02 -0.07
CA GLU A 35 -9.10 -2.57 0.10
C GLU A 35 -9.37 -2.20 1.56
N ALA A 36 -8.51 -1.40 2.16
CA ALA A 36 -8.62 -0.96 3.55
C ALA A 36 -8.77 0.56 3.64
N GLN A 37 -9.50 1.02 4.66
CA GLN A 37 -9.72 2.45 4.93
C GLN A 37 -8.88 2.97 6.11
N ASN A 38 -8.17 2.08 6.79
CA ASN A 38 -7.30 2.40 7.92
C ASN A 38 -6.20 1.35 8.07
N GLY A 39 -5.18 1.65 8.86
CA GLY A 39 -4.05 0.73 9.03
C GLY A 39 -4.38 -0.57 9.76
N LEU A 40 -5.45 -0.62 10.57
CA LEU A 40 -5.85 -1.85 11.24
C LEU A 40 -6.44 -2.85 10.22
N GLU A 41 -7.38 -2.38 9.39
CA GLU A 41 -7.93 -3.16 8.28
C GLU A 41 -6.83 -3.61 7.31
N ALA A 42 -5.85 -2.74 7.05
CA ALA A 42 -4.72 -3.08 6.18
C ALA A 42 -3.91 -4.27 6.74
N LEU A 43 -3.59 -4.26 8.04
CA LEU A 43 -2.89 -5.39 8.69
C LEU A 43 -3.72 -6.67 8.66
N GLU A 44 -5.01 -6.61 8.98
CA GLU A 44 -5.91 -7.77 8.93
C GLU A 44 -5.98 -8.37 7.52
N MET A 45 -6.03 -7.54 6.49
CA MET A 45 -6.00 -7.98 5.09
C MET A 45 -4.65 -8.58 4.69
N ILE A 46 -3.53 -7.98 5.13
CA ILE A 46 -2.20 -8.52 4.83
C ILE A 46 -2.03 -9.91 5.47
N GLU A 47 -2.50 -10.11 6.71
CA GLU A 47 -2.42 -11.39 7.39
C GLU A 47 -3.31 -12.46 6.76
N SER A 48 -4.51 -12.08 6.33
CA SER A 48 -5.51 -13.01 5.79
C SER A 48 -5.29 -13.34 4.31
N CYS A 49 -5.02 -12.34 3.47
CA CYS A 49 -4.82 -12.50 2.04
C CYS A 49 -3.39 -12.89 1.67
N ARG A 50 -2.39 -12.58 2.52
CA ARG A 50 -0.96 -12.75 2.24
C ARG A 50 -0.55 -12.20 0.85
N PRO A 51 -0.86 -10.93 0.56
CA PRO A 51 -0.54 -10.34 -0.72
C PRO A 51 0.98 -10.22 -0.91
N ALA A 52 1.43 -10.24 -2.16
CA ALA A 52 2.82 -9.98 -2.48
C ALA A 52 3.18 -8.48 -2.29
N ILE A 53 2.20 -7.59 -2.43
CA ILE A 53 2.39 -6.14 -2.40
C ILE A 53 1.29 -5.47 -1.56
N ALA A 54 1.64 -4.45 -0.77
CA ALA A 54 0.70 -3.56 -0.11
C ALA A 54 0.97 -2.12 -0.53
N PHE A 55 -0.02 -1.49 -1.17
CA PHE A 55 0.00 -0.05 -1.42
C PHE A 55 -0.63 0.66 -0.22
N LEU A 56 0.15 1.45 0.51
CA LEU A 56 -0.28 2.07 1.76
C LEU A 56 -0.19 3.59 1.65
N ASP A 57 -1.27 4.31 1.91
CA ASP A 57 -1.13 5.73 2.27
C ASP A 57 -0.45 5.83 3.63
N ILE A 58 0.34 6.87 3.81
CA ILE A 58 1.01 7.11 5.08
C ILE A 58 0.00 7.63 6.10
N LYS A 59 -0.92 8.51 5.71
CA LYS A 59 -1.80 9.21 6.63
C LYS A 59 -3.19 8.57 6.68
N MET A 60 -3.29 7.46 7.39
CA MET A 60 -4.57 6.82 7.67
C MET A 60 -5.01 7.02 9.13
N PRO A 61 -6.32 6.98 9.43
CA PRO A 61 -6.83 6.94 10.80
C PRO A 61 -6.35 5.71 11.58
N GLY A 62 -6.13 5.88 12.88
CA GLY A 62 -5.69 4.78 13.74
C GLY A 62 -4.20 4.49 13.54
N LEU A 63 -3.88 3.39 12.85
CA LEU A 63 -2.51 3.07 12.46
C LEU A 63 -2.18 3.72 11.13
N ASN A 64 -1.06 4.43 11.09
CA ASN A 64 -0.55 5.06 9.88
C ASN A 64 0.19 4.04 9.00
N GLY A 65 0.41 4.35 7.72
CA GLY A 65 1.04 3.40 6.77
C GLY A 65 2.43 2.94 7.19
N ILE A 66 3.23 3.81 7.82
CA ILE A 66 4.58 3.47 8.30
C ILE A 66 4.50 2.47 9.46
N GLU A 67 3.58 2.70 10.41
CA GLU A 67 3.35 1.79 11.54
C GLU A 67 2.84 0.43 11.06
N VAL A 68 2.01 0.39 10.01
CA VAL A 68 1.61 -0.87 9.35
C VAL A 68 2.85 -1.55 8.76
N ALA A 69 3.66 -0.84 7.96
CA ALA A 69 4.86 -1.39 7.33
C ALA A 69 5.84 -2.01 8.34
N GLN A 70 6.04 -1.36 9.49
CA GLN A 70 6.88 -1.87 10.58
C GLN A 70 6.38 -3.17 11.21
N LYS A 71 5.08 -3.47 11.08
CA LYS A 71 4.44 -4.68 11.62
C LYS A 71 4.33 -5.81 10.59
N ILE A 72 4.54 -5.51 9.30
CA ILE A 72 4.47 -6.49 8.21
C ILE A 72 5.69 -7.44 8.24
N ARG A 73 5.45 -8.71 7.90
CA ARG A 73 6.54 -9.69 7.71
C ARG A 73 7.20 -9.51 6.34
N ALA A 74 8.48 -9.85 6.24
CA ALA A 74 9.33 -9.64 5.05
C ALA A 74 8.84 -10.25 3.71
N GLU A 75 7.75 -11.02 3.70
CA GLU A 75 7.18 -11.63 2.50
C GLU A 75 6.28 -10.67 1.69
N CYS A 76 5.78 -9.59 2.30
CA CYS A 76 4.95 -8.59 1.63
C CYS A 76 5.76 -7.31 1.38
N ARG A 77 5.80 -6.86 0.13
CA ARG A 77 6.48 -5.62 -0.27
C ARG A 77 5.57 -4.42 -0.04
N VAL A 78 6.08 -3.38 0.59
CA VAL A 78 5.32 -2.15 0.85
C VAL A 78 5.67 -1.09 -0.18
N VAL A 79 4.64 -0.45 -0.75
CA VAL A 79 4.75 0.73 -1.61
C VAL A 79 3.92 1.84 -0.98
N PHE A 80 4.57 2.95 -0.61
CA PHE A 80 3.86 4.09 -0.06
C PHE A 80 3.24 4.95 -1.16
N ILE A 81 1.97 5.32 -0.99
CA ILE A 81 1.18 6.14 -1.90
C ILE A 81 0.67 7.37 -1.15
N THR A 82 1.44 8.45 -1.10
CA THR A 82 1.03 9.64 -0.35
C THR A 82 1.17 10.91 -1.17
N ALA A 83 0.27 11.87 -0.92
CA ALA A 83 0.35 13.22 -1.47
C ALA A 83 1.24 14.16 -0.63
N PHE A 84 1.83 13.68 0.46
CA PHE A 84 2.61 14.48 1.40
C PHE A 84 4.11 14.25 1.23
N ASP A 85 4.80 15.22 0.62
CA ASP A 85 6.24 15.15 0.33
C ASP A 85 7.11 14.91 1.58
N GLN A 86 6.73 15.48 2.73
CA GLN A 86 7.49 15.35 3.98
C GLN A 86 7.53 13.92 4.51
N TYR A 87 6.44 13.15 4.33
CA TYR A 87 6.34 11.78 4.83
C TYR A 87 7.04 10.78 3.91
N ALA A 88 7.25 11.13 2.64
CA ALA A 88 8.05 10.32 1.73
C ALA A 88 9.50 10.18 2.22
N ILE A 89 10.05 11.22 2.85
CA ILE A 89 11.41 11.20 3.44
C ILE A 89 11.44 10.29 4.67
N GLU A 90 10.47 10.41 5.58
CA GLU A 90 10.37 9.55 6.77
C GLU A 90 10.18 8.07 6.40
N ALA A 91 9.38 7.79 5.37
CA ALA A 91 9.21 6.44 4.83
C ALA A 91 10.51 5.88 4.24
N PHE A 92 11.33 6.71 3.60
CA PHE A 92 12.64 6.32 3.06
C PHE A 92 13.63 5.95 4.17
N GLU A 93 13.65 6.70 5.27
CA GLU A 93 14.50 6.38 6.44
C GLU A 93 14.09 5.06 7.12
N SER A 94 12.84 4.62 6.93
CA SER A 94 12.26 3.41 7.54
C SER A 94 12.52 2.10 6.76
N GLU A 95 13.51 2.05 5.85
CA GLU A 95 13.82 0.88 4.99
C GLU A 95 12.71 0.51 3.96
N ALA A 96 12.00 1.51 3.42
CA ALA A 96 11.10 1.27 2.28
C ALA A 96 11.91 1.00 0.99
N VAL A 97 11.69 -0.16 0.37
CA VAL A 97 12.55 -0.71 -0.70
C VAL A 97 12.40 -0.01 -2.06
N ASP A 98 11.43 0.90 -2.28
CA ASP A 98 11.43 1.73 -3.49
C ASP A 98 10.45 2.93 -3.38
N TYR A 99 10.83 4.08 -3.94
CA TYR A 99 9.98 5.27 -4.06
C TYR A 99 10.23 5.95 -5.43
N ARG A 100 9.15 6.19 -6.19
CA ARG A 100 9.20 7.09 -7.37
C ARG A 100 8.54 8.42 -7.04
N VAL A 101 9.34 9.49 -7.11
CA VAL A 101 8.86 10.87 -7.37
C VAL A 101 8.74 11.01 -8.88
N ASP A 102 7.57 11.35 -9.39
CA ASP A 102 7.48 11.96 -10.71
C ASP A 102 7.38 13.48 -10.50
N ALA A 103 8.34 14.21 -11.09
CA ALA A 103 8.38 15.67 -11.19
C ALA A 103 7.75 16.15 -12.50
#